data_AF-X0YVM0-F1
#
_entry.id   AF-X0YVM0-F1
#
_cell.length_a   1.000
_cell.length_b   1.000
_cell.length_c   1.000
_cell.angle_alpha   90.00
_cell.angle_beta   90.00
_cell.angle_gamma   90.00
#
_symmetry.space_group_name_H-M   'P 1'
#
loop_
_entity.id
_entity.type
_entity.pdbx_description
1 polymer ?
#
loop_
_entity_poly.entity_id
_entity_poly.type
_entity_poly.pdbx_seq_one_letter_code
_entity_poly.pdbx_strand_id
1 'polypeptide(L)'
;MIARFGHHPGLIWNVGEEANEIYSDREQEALAAKIQQIDPYNHPVTVHRKSPWPFIGNKFFDLTSIQIGDGSNDFSTAKLSDYNAVVTDHRQKSTAICHAVPVMIDETPRITLVNDQTRTKLRTQVLYQIFFGGGNFELHFRDAYGQDGSVTIQNLEPLLDDMFRARQFIESLPFSEMKPCNGILSNQNNYCFGRAGEVYAVYFPAGGSDSVDLSNMQGNFNVVWFNPRTGETNQMGSVAGGAVRAFTTPDNNDWVLHLDNPQDQSSLGHQYKKVSFATSIDNTFVFYAYLPMLMECDN
;
A
#
# COMPACT_ATOMS: atom_id res chain seq x y z
N MET A 1 8.30 -25.83 13.50
CA MET A 1 8.57 -24.39 13.32
C MET A 1 8.04 -23.58 14.50
N ILE A 2 6.74 -23.66 14.83
CA ILE A 2 6.11 -22.91 15.94
C ILE A 2 6.85 -23.04 17.29
N ALA A 3 7.13 -24.26 17.77
CA ALA A 3 7.86 -24.44 19.03
C ALA A 3 9.25 -23.76 19.06
N ARG A 4 9.86 -23.52 17.89
CA ARG A 4 11.19 -22.92 17.75
C ARG A 4 11.14 -21.40 17.54
N PHE A 5 10.16 -20.90 16.78
CA PHE A 5 10.13 -19.50 16.32
C PHE A 5 8.91 -18.71 16.78
N GLY A 6 7.86 -19.37 17.30
CA GLY A 6 6.62 -18.72 17.68
C GLY A 6 6.77 -17.70 18.80
N HIS A 7 7.87 -17.67 19.55
CA HIS A 7 8.07 -16.62 20.56
C HIS A 7 8.54 -15.27 19.98
N HIS A 8 8.79 -15.18 18.66
CA HIS A 8 9.21 -13.95 18.01
C HIS A 8 8.00 -13.11 17.56
N PRO A 9 7.84 -11.86 18.03
CA PRO A 9 6.64 -11.06 17.77
C PRO A 9 6.49 -10.56 16.33
N GLY A 10 7.57 -10.55 15.55
CA GLY A 10 7.61 -10.08 14.16
C GLY A 10 7.48 -11.21 13.15
N LEU A 11 6.56 -12.15 13.37
CA LEU A 11 6.42 -13.37 12.57
C LEU A 11 5.07 -13.41 11.85
N ILE A 12 5.10 -13.81 10.58
CA ILE A 12 3.92 -14.16 9.77
C ILE A 12 4.16 -15.56 9.23
N TRP A 13 3.19 -16.46 9.40
CA TRP A 13 3.26 -17.81 8.86
C TRP A 13 2.72 -17.83 7.43
N ASN A 14 3.59 -17.95 6.43
CA ASN A 14 3.18 -18.31 5.08
C ASN A 14 3.13 -19.84 4.94
N VAL A 15 1.96 -20.41 4.66
CA VAL A 15 1.76 -21.87 4.65
C VAL A 15 2.33 -22.55 3.40
N GLY A 16 2.66 -21.80 2.34
CA GLY A 16 3.29 -22.35 1.16
C GLY A 16 3.50 -21.32 0.05
N GLU A 17 4.60 -21.49 -0.69
CA GLU A 17 4.92 -20.75 -1.90
C GLU A 17 4.18 -21.34 -3.10
N GLU A 18 3.67 -20.46 -3.98
CA GLU A 18 2.83 -20.82 -5.15
C GLU A 18 1.84 -21.96 -4.82
N ALA A 19 1.20 -21.88 -3.63
CA ALA A 19 0.61 -23.05 -2.98
C ALA A 19 -0.49 -23.72 -3.80
N ASN A 20 -1.19 -22.94 -4.62
CA ASN A 20 -2.24 -23.40 -5.53
C ASN A 20 -1.71 -24.23 -6.73
N GLU A 21 -0.41 -24.41 -6.87
CA GLU A 21 0.22 -25.31 -7.85
C GLU A 21 0.54 -26.69 -7.28
N ILE A 22 0.60 -26.81 -5.95
CA ILE A 22 1.09 -28.00 -5.25
C ILE A 22 -0.02 -28.62 -4.38
N TYR A 23 -0.82 -27.78 -3.73
CA TYR A 23 -1.81 -28.18 -2.73
C TYR A 23 -3.22 -27.76 -3.13
N SER A 24 -4.20 -28.61 -2.84
CA SER A 24 -5.62 -28.23 -2.95
C SER A 24 -5.99 -27.14 -1.94
N ASP A 25 -7.06 -26.39 -2.21
CA ASP A 25 -7.56 -25.36 -1.29
C ASP A 25 -7.81 -25.93 0.12
N ARG A 26 -8.37 -27.15 0.21
CA ARG A 26 -8.64 -27.81 1.49
C ARG A 26 -7.37 -28.14 2.27
N GLU A 27 -6.29 -28.52 1.60
CA GLU A 27 -5.01 -28.80 2.25
C GLU A 27 -4.38 -27.51 2.80
N GLN A 28 -4.46 -26.43 2.03
CA GLN A 28 -3.99 -25.10 2.45
C GLN A 28 -4.75 -24.62 3.70
N GLU A 29 -6.09 -24.71 3.69
CA GLU A 29 -6.93 -24.37 4.85
C GLU A 29 -6.64 -25.25 6.06
N ALA A 30 -6.46 -26.56 5.87
CA ALA A 30 -6.17 -27.49 6.96
C ALA A 30 -4.82 -27.19 7.62
N LEU A 31 -3.81 -26.81 6.84
CA LEU A 31 -2.51 -26.41 7.37
C LEU A 31 -2.59 -25.08 8.13
N ALA A 32 -3.28 -24.08 7.58
CA ALA A 32 -3.50 -22.79 8.24
C ALA A 32 -4.27 -22.96 9.56
N ALA A 33 -5.37 -23.72 9.54
CA ALA A 33 -6.15 -24.04 10.74
C ALA A 33 -5.30 -24.76 11.79
N LYS A 34 -4.38 -25.65 11.37
CA LYS A 34 -3.49 -26.34 12.30
C LYS A 34 -2.48 -25.41 12.94
N ILE A 35 -1.94 -24.44 12.19
CA ILE A 35 -1.03 -23.41 12.71
C ILE A 35 -1.76 -22.55 13.74
N GLN A 36 -2.94 -22.01 13.40
CA GLN A 36 -3.75 -21.21 14.31
C GLN A 36 -4.11 -21.98 15.61
N GLN A 37 -4.35 -23.30 15.52
CA GLN A 37 -4.65 -24.12 16.70
C GLN A 37 -3.46 -24.26 17.65
N ILE A 38 -2.23 -24.34 17.14
CA ILE A 38 -1.05 -24.74 17.94
C ILE A 38 -0.07 -23.62 18.19
N ASP A 39 -0.22 -22.45 17.56
CA ASP A 39 0.57 -21.26 17.84
C ASP A 39 -0.03 -20.47 19.02
N PRO A 40 0.57 -20.54 20.23
CA PRO A 40 0.00 -19.91 21.42
C PRO A 40 0.08 -18.37 21.39
N TYR A 41 0.78 -17.80 20.42
CA TYR A 41 0.96 -16.35 20.27
C TYR A 41 0.04 -15.74 19.20
N ASN A 42 -0.72 -16.57 18.46
CA ASN A 42 -1.66 -16.13 17.44
C ASN A 42 -1.04 -15.21 16.38
N HIS A 43 0.10 -15.62 15.81
CA HIS A 43 0.71 -14.89 14.69
C HIS A 43 -0.19 -14.90 13.45
N PRO A 44 -0.15 -13.85 12.62
CA PRO A 44 -0.85 -13.83 11.35
C PRO A 44 -0.45 -15.01 10.45
N VAL A 45 -1.44 -15.61 9.79
CA VAL A 45 -1.28 -16.71 8.84
C VAL A 45 -1.69 -16.25 7.45
N THR A 46 -0.91 -16.63 6.43
CA THR A 46 -1.17 -16.31 5.03
C THR A 46 -0.78 -17.48 4.12
N VAL A 47 -1.05 -17.34 2.83
CA VAL A 47 -0.67 -18.30 1.79
C VAL A 47 -0.32 -17.56 0.49
N HIS A 48 0.88 -17.80 -0.04
CA HIS A 48 1.32 -17.24 -1.31
C HIS A 48 0.62 -17.92 -2.49
N ARG A 49 -0.06 -17.13 -3.33
CA ARG A 49 -0.81 -17.63 -4.50
C ARG A 49 -0.77 -16.68 -5.70
N LYS A 50 -0.78 -17.26 -6.91
CA LYS A 50 -1.03 -16.52 -8.18
C LYS A 50 -2.44 -15.96 -8.28
N SER A 51 -3.38 -16.65 -7.63
CA SER A 51 -4.77 -16.19 -7.50
C SER A 51 -5.20 -16.35 -6.04
N PRO A 52 -5.58 -15.26 -5.35
CA PRO A 52 -5.98 -15.33 -3.95
C PRO A 52 -7.40 -15.89 -3.75
N TRP A 53 -8.15 -16.18 -4.82
CA TRP A 53 -9.42 -16.91 -4.70
C TRP A 53 -9.17 -18.41 -4.46
N PRO A 54 -9.94 -19.08 -3.58
CA PRO A 54 -11.16 -18.60 -2.91
C PRO A 54 -10.96 -17.98 -1.50
N PHE A 55 -9.75 -17.51 -1.17
CA PHE A 55 -9.37 -17.20 0.21
C PHE A 55 -9.54 -15.74 0.64
N ILE A 56 -10.04 -14.88 -0.23
CA ILE A 56 -10.45 -13.53 0.17
C ILE A 56 -11.54 -13.67 1.24
N GLY A 57 -11.26 -13.15 2.44
CA GLY A 57 -12.12 -13.24 3.61
C GLY A 57 -12.36 -14.67 4.12
N ASN A 58 -11.46 -15.61 3.83
CA ASN A 58 -11.45 -16.90 4.52
C ASN A 58 -10.87 -16.74 5.93
N LYS A 59 -11.57 -17.24 6.94
CA LYS A 59 -11.21 -17.09 8.37
C LYS A 59 -9.86 -17.70 8.78
N PHE A 60 -9.25 -18.54 7.95
CA PHE A 60 -7.97 -19.17 8.25
C PHE A 60 -6.76 -18.34 7.80
N PHE A 61 -6.98 -17.22 7.10
CA PHE A 61 -5.92 -16.35 6.60
C PHE A 61 -6.18 -14.92 7.06
N ASP A 62 -5.19 -14.32 7.71
CA ASP A 62 -5.27 -13.00 8.33
C ASP A 62 -4.91 -11.88 7.35
N LEU A 63 -4.30 -12.21 6.22
CA LEU A 63 -3.91 -11.31 5.14
C LEU A 63 -3.81 -12.09 3.82
N THR A 64 -3.84 -11.39 2.69
CA THR A 64 -3.50 -12.01 1.40
C THR A 64 -1.99 -12.11 1.23
N SER A 65 -1.53 -12.88 0.24
CA SER A 65 -0.14 -12.93 -0.22
C SER A 65 -0.22 -13.26 -1.71
N ILE A 66 -0.16 -12.20 -2.53
CA ILE A 66 -0.58 -12.25 -3.94
C ILE A 66 0.62 -12.04 -4.86
N GLN A 67 0.87 -13.06 -5.68
CA GLN A 67 1.72 -12.96 -6.86
C GLN A 67 0.90 -12.48 -8.03
N ILE A 68 1.30 -11.36 -8.63
CA ILE A 68 0.61 -10.80 -9.80
C ILE A 68 1.40 -11.07 -11.08
N GLY A 69 0.76 -11.79 -11.99
CA GLY A 69 1.37 -12.19 -13.25
C GLY A 69 2.45 -13.26 -13.03
N ASP A 70 3.43 -13.29 -13.92
CA ASP A 70 4.59 -14.16 -13.77
C ASP A 70 5.72 -13.36 -13.12
N GLY A 71 5.97 -13.66 -11.84
CA GLY A 71 6.98 -13.00 -11.02
C GLY A 71 8.41 -13.25 -11.49
N SER A 72 8.64 -14.22 -12.38
CA SER A 72 9.96 -14.52 -12.92
C SER A 72 10.43 -13.54 -14.01
N ASN A 73 9.53 -12.71 -14.55
CA ASN A 73 9.87 -11.72 -15.59
C ASN A 73 10.78 -10.60 -15.09
N ASP A 74 11.58 -10.05 -15.99
CA ASP A 74 12.39 -8.86 -15.70
C ASP A 74 11.49 -7.62 -15.55
N PHE A 75 11.53 -7.01 -14.37
CA PHE A 75 10.73 -5.85 -14.01
C PHE A 75 10.89 -4.68 -14.98
N SER A 76 12.08 -4.45 -15.55
CA SER A 76 12.32 -3.33 -16.47
C SER A 76 11.48 -3.42 -17.74
N THR A 77 11.27 -4.65 -18.24
CA THR A 77 10.55 -4.93 -19.50
C THR A 77 9.15 -5.48 -19.30
N ALA A 78 8.83 -6.00 -18.11
CA ALA A 78 7.53 -6.58 -17.81
C ALA A 78 6.39 -5.58 -18.02
N LYS A 79 5.32 -6.03 -18.65
CA LYS A 79 4.03 -5.31 -18.63
C LYS A 79 3.41 -5.53 -17.26
N LEU A 80 3.22 -4.45 -16.51
CA LEU A 80 2.65 -4.52 -15.16
C LEU A 80 1.12 -4.47 -15.22
N SER A 81 0.50 -5.13 -14.25
CA SER A 81 -0.92 -5.00 -13.95
C SER A 81 -1.21 -3.62 -13.34
N ASP A 82 -2.48 -3.24 -13.33
CA ASP A 82 -2.96 -2.15 -12.49
C ASP A 82 -3.07 -2.65 -11.04
N TYR A 83 -2.06 -2.36 -10.23
CA TYR A 83 -2.01 -2.81 -8.85
C TYR A 83 -3.05 -2.10 -7.98
N ASN A 84 -3.46 -0.87 -8.33
CA ASN A 84 -4.51 -0.18 -7.60
C ASN A 84 -5.85 -0.88 -7.79
N ALA A 85 -6.20 -1.22 -9.03
CA ALA A 85 -7.40 -1.99 -9.34
C ALA A 85 -7.42 -3.34 -8.62
N VAL A 86 -6.29 -4.05 -8.59
CA VAL A 86 -6.20 -5.34 -7.87
C VAL A 86 -6.43 -5.12 -6.37
N VAL A 87 -5.72 -4.20 -5.73
CA VAL A 87 -5.85 -3.97 -4.28
C VAL A 87 -7.27 -3.51 -3.93
N THR A 88 -7.84 -2.58 -4.69
CA THR A 88 -9.20 -2.06 -4.44
C THR A 88 -10.28 -3.13 -4.61
N ASP A 89 -10.19 -3.95 -5.66
CA ASP A 89 -11.08 -5.10 -5.88
C ASP A 89 -11.05 -6.07 -4.70
N HIS A 90 -9.86 -6.43 -4.20
CA HIS A 90 -9.72 -7.37 -3.09
C HIS A 90 -10.26 -6.81 -1.78
N ARG A 91 -10.04 -5.53 -1.50
CA ARG A 91 -10.62 -4.84 -0.35
C ARG A 91 -12.15 -4.78 -0.43
N GLN A 92 -12.70 -4.48 -1.60
CA GLN A 92 -14.15 -4.46 -1.81
C GLN A 92 -14.76 -5.84 -1.57
N LYS A 93 -14.17 -6.89 -2.16
CA LYS A 93 -14.63 -8.27 -2.01
C LYS A 93 -14.56 -8.76 -0.56
N SER A 94 -13.46 -8.50 0.15
CA SER A 94 -13.30 -8.91 1.55
C SER A 94 -14.26 -8.17 2.48
N THR A 95 -14.49 -6.87 2.23
CA THR A 95 -15.48 -6.08 2.98
C THR A 95 -16.90 -6.55 2.71
N ALA A 96 -17.25 -6.88 1.46
CA ALA A 96 -18.59 -7.33 1.07
C ALA A 96 -19.02 -8.66 1.70
N ILE A 97 -18.06 -9.46 2.18
CA ILE A 97 -18.30 -10.71 2.91
C ILE A 97 -18.04 -10.56 4.41
N CYS A 98 -18.00 -9.32 4.92
CA CYS A 98 -17.85 -9.01 6.34
C CYS A 98 -16.56 -9.55 6.97
N HIS A 99 -15.51 -9.73 6.16
CA HIS A 99 -14.20 -10.17 6.64
C HIS A 99 -13.10 -9.41 5.90
N ALA A 100 -12.94 -8.14 6.26
CA ALA A 100 -11.91 -7.28 5.71
C ALA A 100 -10.52 -7.83 6.07
N VAL A 101 -9.73 -8.16 5.05
CA VAL A 101 -8.35 -8.62 5.20
C VAL A 101 -7.38 -7.60 4.58
N PRO A 102 -6.21 -7.38 5.20
CA PRO A 102 -5.12 -6.65 4.58
C PRO A 102 -4.73 -7.29 3.25
N VAL A 103 -4.55 -6.46 2.23
CA VAL A 103 -4.11 -6.91 0.91
C VAL A 103 -2.60 -6.72 0.80
N MET A 104 -1.86 -7.82 0.72
CA MET A 104 -0.44 -7.83 0.43
C MET A 104 -0.18 -8.46 -0.95
N ILE A 105 0.56 -7.71 -1.76
CA ILE A 105 1.16 -8.17 -3.01
C ILE A 105 2.57 -8.64 -2.67
N ASP A 106 2.77 -9.93 -2.48
CA ASP A 106 4.06 -10.45 -2.01
C ASP A 106 5.05 -10.70 -3.16
N GLU A 107 4.56 -10.84 -4.38
CA GLU A 107 5.43 -11.05 -5.53
C GLU A 107 5.06 -10.18 -6.74
N THR A 108 6.03 -9.36 -7.12
CA THR A 108 6.08 -8.59 -8.37
C THR A 108 7.09 -9.23 -9.34
N PRO A 109 7.13 -8.83 -10.63
CA PRO A 109 8.26 -9.16 -11.49
C PRO A 109 9.61 -8.80 -10.85
N ARG A 110 10.65 -9.57 -11.16
CA ARG A 110 11.98 -9.48 -10.58
C ARG A 110 12.70 -8.19 -10.96
N ILE A 111 13.12 -7.44 -9.97
CA ILE A 111 14.05 -6.34 -10.16
C ILE A 111 15.45 -6.93 -10.42
N THR A 112 15.95 -6.70 -11.63
CA THR A 112 17.26 -7.16 -12.13
C THR A 112 18.28 -6.04 -12.25
N LEU A 113 17.82 -4.78 -12.25
CA LEU A 113 18.67 -3.59 -12.38
C LEU A 113 18.01 -2.39 -11.71
N VAL A 114 18.78 -1.68 -10.89
CA VAL A 114 18.35 -0.41 -10.28
C VAL A 114 18.94 0.76 -11.07
N ASN A 115 18.06 1.51 -11.73
CA ASN A 115 18.37 2.76 -12.42
C ASN A 115 17.14 3.69 -12.35
N ASP A 116 17.24 4.90 -12.91
CA ASP A 116 16.15 5.88 -12.84
C ASP A 116 14.86 5.42 -13.54
N GLN A 117 14.97 4.61 -14.60
CA GLN A 117 13.80 4.05 -15.28
C GLN A 117 13.09 3.02 -14.40
N THR A 118 13.82 2.09 -13.79
CA THR A 118 13.27 1.11 -12.84
C THR A 118 12.63 1.81 -11.65
N ARG A 119 13.32 2.79 -11.07
CA ARG A 119 12.82 3.58 -9.93
C ARG A 119 11.54 4.33 -10.26
N THR A 120 11.51 5.01 -11.42
CA THR A 120 10.32 5.74 -11.88
C THR A 120 9.16 4.78 -12.15
N LYS A 121 9.42 3.64 -12.80
CA LYS A 121 8.42 2.60 -13.03
C LYS A 121 7.87 2.04 -11.72
N LEU A 122 8.74 1.77 -10.74
CA LEU A 122 8.36 1.29 -9.41
C LEU A 122 7.46 2.30 -8.68
N ARG A 123 7.83 3.58 -8.62
CA ARG A 123 6.99 4.62 -8.00
C ARG A 123 5.65 4.79 -8.71
N THR A 124 5.65 4.89 -10.05
CA THR A 124 4.46 5.25 -10.85
C THR A 124 3.50 4.10 -11.10
N GLN A 125 3.99 2.86 -11.10
CA GLN A 125 3.20 1.69 -11.49
C GLN A 125 3.06 0.64 -10.39
N VAL A 126 3.74 0.76 -9.24
CA VAL A 126 3.65 -0.24 -8.15
C VAL A 126 3.39 0.44 -6.82
N LEU A 127 4.37 1.17 -6.27
CA LEU A 127 4.37 1.65 -4.87
C LEU A 127 3.11 2.46 -4.54
N TYR A 128 2.92 3.57 -5.24
CA TYR A 128 1.80 4.47 -4.97
C TYR A 128 0.47 3.86 -5.42
N GLN A 129 0.44 3.01 -6.45
CA GLN A 129 -0.78 2.31 -6.85
C GLN A 129 -1.28 1.39 -5.73
N ILE A 130 -0.37 0.62 -5.12
CA ILE A 130 -0.67 -0.29 -4.02
C ILE A 130 -1.07 0.51 -2.77
N PHE A 131 -0.27 1.50 -2.37
CA PHE A 131 -0.57 2.32 -1.19
C PHE A 131 -1.89 3.08 -1.32
N PHE A 132 -2.20 3.64 -2.49
CA PHE A 132 -3.46 4.38 -2.69
C PHE A 132 -4.64 3.44 -2.92
N GLY A 133 -4.38 2.15 -3.14
CA GLY A 133 -5.37 1.09 -3.01
C GLY A 133 -5.61 0.69 -1.54
N GLY A 134 -4.73 1.11 -0.63
CA GLY A 134 -4.74 0.68 0.78
C GLY A 134 -4.16 -0.72 0.98
N GLY A 135 -3.20 -1.12 0.15
CA GLY A 135 -2.49 -2.40 0.23
C GLY A 135 -1.04 -2.24 0.68
N ASN A 136 -0.36 -3.37 0.79
CA ASN A 136 1.07 -3.47 1.09
C ASN A 136 1.76 -4.36 0.04
N PHE A 137 3.09 -4.35 0.03
CA PHE A 137 3.84 -5.13 -0.95
C PHE A 137 5.16 -5.65 -0.41
N GLU A 138 5.68 -6.67 -1.08
CA GLU A 138 7.08 -7.10 -1.06
C GLU A 138 7.66 -6.92 -2.47
N LEU A 139 8.99 -6.77 -2.57
CA LEU A 139 9.69 -6.67 -3.84
C LEU A 139 10.57 -7.90 -4.06
N HIS A 140 10.45 -8.46 -5.24
CA HIS A 140 11.24 -9.59 -5.69
C HIS A 140 12.51 -9.09 -6.40
N PHE A 141 13.68 -9.49 -5.90
CA PHE A 141 14.99 -9.21 -6.53
C PHE A 141 15.59 -10.49 -7.09
N ARG A 142 16.17 -10.45 -8.31
CA ARG A 142 16.74 -11.64 -8.95
C ARG A 142 17.91 -12.25 -8.17
N ASP A 143 18.74 -11.42 -7.56
CA ASP A 143 19.92 -11.87 -6.82
C ASP A 143 19.60 -12.60 -5.51
N ALA A 144 18.39 -12.46 -4.97
CA ALA A 144 17.95 -13.23 -3.80
C ALA A 144 17.98 -14.75 -4.04
N TYR A 145 18.03 -15.18 -5.32
CA TYR A 145 18.04 -16.58 -5.75
C TYR A 145 19.39 -17.05 -6.32
N GLY A 146 20.47 -16.28 -6.10
CA GLY A 146 21.85 -16.76 -6.29
C GLY A 146 22.32 -16.91 -7.73
N GLN A 147 21.82 -16.09 -8.66
CA GLN A 147 22.21 -16.16 -10.07
C GLN A 147 22.65 -14.78 -10.56
N ASP A 148 23.98 -14.60 -10.68
CA ASP A 148 24.75 -13.57 -11.43
C ASP A 148 25.27 -12.29 -10.74
N GLY A 149 24.73 -11.84 -9.60
CA GLY A 149 25.25 -10.64 -8.91
C GLY A 149 24.76 -9.30 -9.50
N SER A 150 23.66 -9.32 -10.25
CA SER A 150 23.02 -8.17 -10.90
C SER A 150 22.55 -7.05 -9.95
N VAL A 151 22.19 -7.37 -8.71
CA VAL A 151 21.65 -6.44 -7.71
C VAL A 151 22.25 -6.74 -6.33
N THR A 152 23.35 -6.07 -6.02
CA THR A 152 23.89 -6.07 -4.66
C THR A 152 23.06 -5.18 -3.74
N ILE A 153 23.14 -5.40 -2.42
CA ILE A 153 22.47 -4.56 -1.42
C ILE A 153 22.84 -3.07 -1.60
N GLN A 154 24.09 -2.77 -1.97
CA GLN A 154 24.55 -1.40 -2.22
C GLN A 154 23.84 -0.76 -3.42
N ASN A 155 23.52 -1.54 -4.46
CA ASN A 155 22.80 -1.05 -5.64
C ASN A 155 21.32 -0.74 -5.33
N LEU A 156 20.80 -1.19 -4.18
CA LEU A 156 19.41 -0.95 -3.77
C LEU A 156 19.19 0.42 -3.12
N GLU A 157 20.23 1.08 -2.61
CA GLU A 157 20.07 2.30 -1.79
C GLU A 157 19.15 3.36 -2.44
N PRO A 158 19.31 3.76 -3.72
CA PRO A 158 18.44 4.77 -4.32
C PRO A 158 16.97 4.33 -4.45
N LEU A 159 16.73 3.03 -4.59
CA LEU A 159 15.40 2.45 -4.65
C LEU A 159 14.77 2.34 -3.25
N LEU A 160 15.57 1.94 -2.25
CA LEU A 160 15.16 1.90 -0.85
C LEU A 160 14.83 3.31 -0.33
N ASP A 161 15.58 4.33 -0.77
CA ASP A 161 15.32 5.73 -0.49
C ASP A 161 13.96 6.18 -1.05
N ASP A 162 13.62 5.79 -2.28
CA ASP A 162 12.31 6.08 -2.88
C ASP A 162 11.18 5.41 -2.08
N MET A 163 11.39 4.14 -1.67
CA MET A 163 10.44 3.40 -0.83
C MET A 163 10.28 4.03 0.55
N PHE A 164 11.38 4.46 1.16
CA PHE A 164 11.39 5.11 2.46
C PHE A 164 10.59 6.42 2.42
N ARG A 165 10.81 7.27 1.40
CA ARG A 165 10.01 8.48 1.20
C ARG A 165 8.52 8.19 1.05
N ALA A 166 8.16 7.19 0.24
CA ALA A 166 6.77 6.79 0.05
C ALA A 166 6.14 6.30 1.37
N ARG A 167 6.85 5.45 2.12
CA ARG A 167 6.41 4.97 3.43
C ARG A 167 6.23 6.13 4.43
N GLN A 168 7.20 7.03 4.53
CA GLN A 168 7.11 8.20 5.42
C GLN A 168 5.89 9.07 5.10
N PHE A 169 5.61 9.28 3.81
CA PHE A 169 4.41 10.01 3.39
C PHE A 169 3.14 9.29 3.85
N ILE A 170 2.99 7.99 3.59
CA ILE A 170 1.81 7.23 4.01
C ILE A 170 1.66 7.19 5.53
N GLU A 171 2.74 6.97 6.29
CA GLU A 171 2.72 6.97 7.76
C GLU A 171 2.46 8.35 8.38
N SER A 172 2.58 9.43 7.60
CA SER A 172 2.17 10.78 8.03
C SER A 172 0.66 11.01 7.95
N LEU A 173 -0.08 10.09 7.30
CA LEU A 173 -1.52 10.15 7.12
C LEU A 173 -2.23 9.20 8.11
N PRO A 174 -3.54 9.40 8.39
CA PRO A 174 -4.36 8.42 9.11
C PRO A 174 -4.74 7.23 8.20
N PHE A 175 -3.74 6.60 7.57
CA PHE A 175 -3.94 5.67 6.47
C PHE A 175 -4.80 4.44 6.83
N SER A 176 -4.87 4.07 8.12
CA SER A 176 -5.74 3.00 8.62
C SER A 176 -7.23 3.31 8.49
N GLU A 177 -7.61 4.59 8.48
CA GLU A 177 -8.99 5.07 8.40
C GLU A 177 -9.36 5.58 6.99
N MET A 178 -8.37 5.68 6.11
CA MET A 178 -8.54 6.14 4.74
C MET A 178 -8.95 4.99 3.82
N LYS A 179 -9.63 5.34 2.72
CA LYS A 179 -10.11 4.40 1.71
C LYS A 179 -9.77 4.93 0.31
N PRO A 180 -9.62 4.04 -0.69
CA PRO A 180 -9.49 4.46 -2.08
C PRO A 180 -10.70 5.29 -2.51
N CYS A 181 -10.45 6.40 -3.19
CA CYS A 181 -11.46 7.41 -3.55
C CYS A 181 -11.35 7.89 -5.00
N ASN A 182 -10.81 7.06 -5.90
CA ASN A 182 -10.55 7.44 -7.31
C ASN A 182 -11.77 8.07 -8.01
N GLY A 183 -12.99 7.75 -7.57
CA GLY A 183 -14.24 8.31 -8.10
C GLY A 183 -14.40 9.83 -7.93
N ILE A 184 -13.58 10.50 -7.11
CA ILE A 184 -13.58 11.97 -7.01
C ILE A 184 -12.65 12.64 -8.02
N LEU A 185 -11.93 11.87 -8.85
CA LEU A 185 -10.98 12.37 -9.84
C LEU A 185 -11.57 12.34 -11.24
N SER A 186 -11.18 13.29 -12.10
CA SER A 186 -11.57 13.27 -13.51
C SER A 186 -10.66 12.38 -14.37
N ASN A 187 -9.39 12.25 -14.00
CA ASN A 187 -8.43 11.38 -14.69
C ASN A 187 -8.33 10.01 -14.01
N GLN A 188 -8.75 8.96 -14.72
CA GLN A 188 -8.74 7.58 -14.22
C GLN A 188 -7.33 6.96 -14.08
N ASN A 189 -6.27 7.67 -14.53
CA ASN A 189 -4.88 7.24 -14.34
C ASN A 189 -4.22 7.87 -13.09
N ASN A 190 -4.96 8.71 -12.36
CA ASN A 190 -4.55 9.22 -11.07
C ASN A 190 -5.26 8.43 -9.96
N TYR A 191 -4.67 8.43 -8.77
CA TYR A 191 -5.17 7.63 -7.66
C TYR A 191 -5.48 8.52 -6.47
N CYS A 192 -6.59 8.25 -5.78
CA CYS A 192 -7.01 8.97 -4.58
C CYS A 192 -7.09 8.00 -3.41
N PHE A 193 -6.54 8.41 -2.28
CA PHE A 193 -6.70 7.75 -1.00
C PHE A 193 -7.09 8.79 0.04
N GLY A 194 -8.18 8.57 0.77
CA GLY A 194 -8.76 9.65 1.56
C GLY A 194 -9.73 9.20 2.64
N ARG A 195 -9.92 10.09 3.61
CA ARG A 195 -11.00 10.06 4.57
C ARG A 195 -11.92 11.25 4.28
N ALA A 196 -13.19 10.95 4.01
CA ALA A 196 -14.15 11.94 3.54
C ALA A 196 -14.27 13.13 4.52
N GLY A 197 -14.27 14.36 3.99
CA GLY A 197 -14.31 15.62 4.75
C GLY A 197 -12.98 16.06 5.38
N GLU A 198 -12.06 15.13 5.62
CA GLU A 198 -10.91 15.33 6.49
C GLU A 198 -9.58 15.43 5.74
N VAL A 199 -9.17 14.36 5.03
CA VAL A 199 -7.83 14.27 4.44
C VAL A 199 -7.81 13.51 3.11
N TYR A 200 -7.22 14.19 2.14
CA TYR A 200 -6.94 13.90 0.74
C TYR A 200 -5.50 13.52 0.43
N ALA A 201 -5.18 12.35 -0.10
CA ALA A 201 -3.96 12.15 -0.88
C ALA A 201 -4.36 11.81 -2.33
N VAL A 202 -3.82 12.55 -3.31
CA VAL A 202 -4.02 12.28 -4.74
C VAL A 202 -2.68 12.16 -5.45
N TYR A 203 -2.41 11.01 -6.06
CA TYR A 203 -1.18 10.74 -6.78
C TYR A 203 -1.37 10.95 -8.28
N PHE A 204 -0.43 11.68 -8.89
CA PHE A 204 -0.37 12.02 -10.30
C PHE A 204 0.85 11.32 -10.92
N PRO A 205 0.75 10.07 -11.41
CA PRO A 205 1.91 9.31 -11.86
C PRO A 205 2.63 9.97 -13.06
N ALA A 206 1.89 10.66 -13.91
CA ALA A 206 2.41 11.34 -15.11
C ALA A 206 2.53 12.86 -14.94
N GLY A 207 2.29 13.39 -13.75
CA GLY A 207 2.10 14.83 -13.53
C GLY A 207 0.87 15.37 -14.25
N GLY A 208 0.90 16.65 -14.61
CA GLY A 208 -0.14 17.32 -15.37
C GLY A 208 -1.22 17.96 -14.50
N SER A 209 -2.48 17.92 -14.96
CA SER A 209 -3.62 18.51 -14.25
C SER A 209 -4.76 17.53 -14.11
N ASP A 210 -5.52 17.68 -13.02
CA ASP A 210 -6.73 16.91 -12.76
C ASP A 210 -7.72 17.76 -11.95
N SER A 211 -8.99 17.39 -12.03
CA SER A 211 -10.05 17.94 -11.21
C SER A 211 -10.38 16.97 -10.08
N VAL A 212 -10.41 17.50 -8.85
CA VAL A 212 -10.83 16.79 -7.64
C VAL A 212 -12.19 17.31 -7.23
N ASP A 213 -13.18 16.43 -7.15
CA ASP A 213 -14.53 16.75 -6.74
C ASP A 213 -14.64 16.85 -5.21
N LEU A 214 -14.64 18.09 -4.71
CA LEU A 214 -14.87 18.40 -3.31
C LEU A 214 -16.30 18.93 -3.06
N SER A 215 -17.23 18.74 -4.01
CA SER A 215 -18.58 19.33 -3.97
C SER A 215 -19.40 18.94 -2.74
N ASN A 216 -19.23 17.70 -2.27
CA ASN A 216 -19.94 17.16 -1.10
C ASN A 216 -19.17 17.36 0.22
N MET A 217 -18.12 18.19 0.22
CA MET A 217 -17.23 18.37 1.37
C MET A 217 -17.29 19.83 1.84
N GLN A 218 -17.27 20.05 3.15
CA GLN A 218 -17.32 21.38 3.74
C GLN A 218 -15.94 21.78 4.30
N GLY A 219 -15.79 23.06 4.64
CA GLY A 219 -14.54 23.58 5.20
C GLY A 219 -13.51 23.97 4.14
N ASN A 220 -12.31 24.34 4.62
CA ASN A 220 -11.18 24.71 3.79
C ASN A 220 -10.08 23.66 3.93
N PHE A 221 -9.56 23.21 2.79
CA PHE A 221 -8.46 22.26 2.72
C PHE A 221 -7.15 22.99 2.46
N ASN A 222 -6.16 22.79 3.34
CA ASN A 222 -4.78 23.18 3.08
C ASN A 222 -4.24 22.35 1.90
N VAL A 223 -3.50 23.00 1.01
CA VAL A 223 -2.99 22.39 -0.22
C VAL A 223 -1.47 22.30 -0.15
N VAL A 224 -0.98 21.06 -0.20
CA VAL A 224 0.45 20.75 -0.17
C VAL A 224 0.79 19.81 -1.32
N TRP A 225 1.83 20.12 -2.08
CA TRP A 225 2.44 19.16 -3.00
C TRP A 225 3.60 18.46 -2.32
N PHE A 226 3.65 17.13 -2.40
CA PHE A 226 4.78 16.32 -1.98
C PHE A 226 5.49 15.74 -3.20
N ASN A 227 6.81 15.93 -3.26
CA ASN A 227 7.66 15.39 -4.31
C ASN A 227 8.13 13.97 -3.92
N PRO A 228 7.60 12.90 -4.53
CA PRO A 228 7.99 11.52 -4.20
C PRO A 228 9.45 11.20 -4.51
N ARG A 229 10.12 12.01 -5.35
CA ARG A 229 11.53 11.83 -5.73
C ARG A 229 12.50 12.40 -4.70
N THR A 230 12.15 13.53 -4.07
CA THR A 230 13.04 14.27 -3.16
C THR A 230 12.58 14.27 -1.72
N GLY A 231 11.29 14.02 -1.46
CA GLY A 231 10.67 14.15 -0.14
C GLY A 231 10.29 15.58 0.22
N GLU A 232 10.55 16.55 -0.67
CA GLU A 232 10.24 17.96 -0.43
C GLU A 232 8.74 18.26 -0.56
N THR A 233 8.29 19.27 0.17
CA THR A 233 6.90 19.72 0.12
C THR A 233 6.77 21.18 -0.30
N ASN A 234 5.81 21.49 -1.17
CA ASN A 234 5.47 22.85 -1.58
C ASN A 234 4.08 23.23 -1.05
N GLN A 235 4.03 24.19 -0.14
CA GLN A 235 2.79 24.74 0.42
C GLN A 235 2.20 25.77 -0.55
N MET A 236 0.95 25.58 -1.00
CA MET A 236 0.32 26.46 -2.00
C MET A 236 -0.69 27.43 -1.37
N GLY A 237 -1.39 27.04 -0.30
CA GLY A 237 -2.45 27.82 0.32
C GLY A 237 -3.60 26.94 0.78
N SER A 238 -4.84 27.42 0.66
CA SER A 238 -6.05 26.63 0.93
C SER A 238 -7.08 26.78 -0.17
N VAL A 239 -7.94 25.78 -0.31
CA VAL A 239 -9.12 25.80 -1.19
C VAL A 239 -10.36 25.46 -0.39
N ALA A 240 -11.48 26.12 -0.69
CA ALA A 240 -12.76 25.76 -0.09
C ALA A 240 -13.30 24.48 -0.71
N GLY A 241 -13.91 23.62 0.12
CA GLY A 241 -14.82 22.57 -0.34
C GLY A 241 -16.07 23.15 -1.03
N GLY A 242 -17.05 22.29 -1.33
CA GLY A 242 -18.32 22.68 -1.94
C GLY A 242 -18.26 22.90 -3.45
N ALA A 243 -17.13 22.58 -4.10
CA ALA A 243 -16.99 22.67 -5.54
C ALA A 243 -15.92 21.69 -6.07
N VAL A 244 -15.96 21.43 -7.37
CA VAL A 244 -14.86 20.77 -8.09
C VAL A 244 -13.68 21.74 -8.18
N ARG A 245 -12.48 21.27 -7.84
CA ARG A 245 -11.24 22.06 -7.85
C ARG A 245 -10.22 21.45 -8.81
N ALA A 246 -9.66 22.28 -9.68
CA ALA A 246 -8.57 21.86 -10.56
C ALA A 246 -7.22 22.08 -9.87
N PHE A 247 -6.32 21.10 -10.01
CA PHE A 247 -4.96 21.15 -9.50
C PHE A 247 -3.99 20.81 -10.63
N THR A 248 -2.87 21.53 -10.68
CA THR A 248 -1.79 21.31 -11.64
C THR A 248 -0.50 21.03 -10.88
N THR A 249 0.20 19.97 -11.26
CA THR A 249 1.46 19.58 -10.63
C THR A 249 2.56 20.61 -10.91
N PRO A 250 3.55 20.75 -10.01
CA PRO A 250 4.66 21.69 -10.18
C PRO A 250 5.50 21.49 -11.45
N ASP A 251 5.60 20.25 -11.95
CA ASP A 251 6.26 19.91 -13.21
C ASP A 251 5.58 18.69 -13.88
N ASN A 252 6.19 18.15 -14.96
CA ASN A 252 5.67 17.03 -15.73
C ASN A 252 6.08 15.63 -15.18
N ASN A 253 6.56 15.54 -13.94
CA ASN A 253 6.92 14.28 -13.29
C ASN A 253 5.85 13.86 -12.26
N ASP A 254 6.10 12.77 -11.51
CA ASP A 254 5.17 12.24 -10.50
C ASP A 254 4.99 13.15 -9.27
N TRP A 255 3.77 13.43 -8.83
CA TRP A 255 3.53 14.25 -7.63
C TRP A 255 2.40 13.69 -6.79
N VAL A 256 2.45 13.96 -5.48
CA VAL A 256 1.33 13.70 -4.58
C VAL A 256 0.75 15.03 -4.11
N LEU A 257 -0.53 15.26 -4.36
CA LEU A 257 -1.33 16.31 -3.76
C LEU A 257 -1.81 15.82 -2.39
N HIS A 258 -1.55 16.60 -1.35
CA HIS A 258 -2.10 16.39 -0.01
C HIS A 258 -3.05 17.54 0.31
N LEU A 259 -4.30 17.19 0.64
CA LEU A 259 -5.37 18.08 1.06
C LEU A 259 -5.74 17.76 2.50
N ASP A 260 -5.68 18.73 3.40
CA ASP A 260 -5.98 18.51 4.83
C ASP A 260 -6.96 19.58 5.33
N ASN A 261 -8.07 19.15 5.94
CA ASN A 261 -9.06 20.03 6.57
C ASN A 261 -8.81 20.13 8.08
N PRO A 262 -8.16 21.20 8.56
CA PRO A 262 -7.77 21.32 9.96
C PRO A 262 -8.96 21.48 10.92
N GLN A 263 -10.14 21.85 10.43
CA GLN A 263 -11.33 22.03 11.28
C GLN A 263 -11.93 20.68 11.69
N ASP A 264 -11.89 19.69 10.80
CA ASP A 264 -12.56 18.41 10.99
C ASP A 264 -11.68 17.40 11.77
N GLN A 265 -10.36 17.61 11.75
CA GLN A 265 -9.35 16.90 12.55
C GLN A 265 -9.54 17.06 14.08
N SER A 266 -10.22 18.12 14.54
CA SER A 266 -10.36 18.45 15.97
C SER A 266 -11.47 17.66 16.69
N SER A 267 -12.28 16.89 15.96
CA SER A 267 -13.44 16.18 16.51
C SER A 267 -13.11 14.81 17.14
N LEU A 268 -11.88 14.30 16.96
CA LEU A 268 -11.42 13.02 17.50
C LEU A 268 -9.99 13.19 18.04
N GLY A 269 -9.77 12.90 19.33
CA GLY A 269 -8.53 13.16 20.08
C GLY A 269 -7.25 12.44 19.64
N HIS A 270 -7.10 12.09 18.36
CA HIS A 270 -5.86 11.62 17.78
C HIS A 270 -5.12 12.82 17.19
N GLN A 271 -4.23 13.42 17.99
CA GLN A 271 -3.12 14.18 17.41
C GLN A 271 -2.28 13.18 16.61
N TYR A 272 -2.57 13.03 15.32
CA TYR A 272 -1.64 12.37 14.42
C TYR A 272 -0.31 13.08 14.61
N LYS A 273 0.74 12.33 14.95
CA LYS A 273 2.08 12.89 15.02
C LYS A 273 2.30 13.57 13.68
N LYS A 274 2.35 14.89 13.69
CA LYS A 274 2.86 15.67 12.57
C LYS A 274 4.31 15.22 12.42
N VAL A 275 4.54 14.18 11.61
CA VAL A 275 5.88 13.72 11.31
C VAL A 275 6.48 14.85 10.50
N SER A 276 7.26 15.70 11.17
CA SER A 276 8.18 16.58 10.46
C SER A 276 9.05 15.67 9.61
N PHE A 277 9.03 15.87 8.30
CA PHE A 277 9.94 15.22 7.36
C PHE A 277 11.37 15.67 7.73
N ALA A 278 11.97 14.99 8.70
CA ALA A 278 13.34 15.23 9.11
C ALA A 278 14.25 14.59 8.06
N THR A 279 15.24 15.36 7.61
CA THR A 279 16.25 14.97 6.63
C THR A 279 17.31 14.01 7.20
N SER A 280 17.00 13.27 8.28
CA SER A 280 17.94 12.36 8.94
C SER A 280 17.30 10.99 9.20
N ILE A 281 18.07 9.96 8.84
CA ILE A 281 17.76 8.55 9.04
C ILE A 281 17.77 8.25 10.55
N ASP A 282 16.60 8.29 11.18
CA ASP A 282 16.43 7.68 12.50
C ASP A 282 15.84 6.28 12.30
N ASN A 283 16.64 5.26 12.64
CA ASN A 283 16.36 3.82 12.52
C ASN A 283 15.29 3.34 13.52
N THR A 284 14.11 3.95 13.53
CA THR A 284 13.01 3.53 14.40
C THR A 284 11.97 2.77 13.59
N PHE A 285 11.97 1.45 13.70
CA PHE A 285 10.89 0.62 13.18
C PHE A 285 9.65 0.80 14.05
N VAL A 286 8.63 1.49 13.53
CA VAL A 286 7.30 1.50 14.14
C VAL A 286 6.55 0.27 13.65
N PHE A 287 6.27 -0.66 14.56
CA PHE A 287 5.30 -1.73 14.35
C PHE A 287 3.92 -1.19 14.68
N TYR A 288 3.03 -1.13 13.69
CA TYR A 288 1.60 -0.97 13.97
C TYR A 288 1.04 -2.33 14.37
N ALA A 289 0.70 -2.48 15.64
CA ALA A 289 -0.14 -3.58 16.10
C ALA A 289 -1.54 -3.39 15.51
N TYR A 290 -2.05 -4.42 14.83
CA TYR A 290 -3.41 -4.45 14.31
C TYR A 290 -4.41 -4.26 15.46
N LEU A 291 -5.14 -3.15 15.45
CA LEU A 291 -6.44 -3.07 16.09
C LEU A 291 -7.47 -3.55 15.06
N PRO A 292 -8.33 -4.52 15.38
CA PRO A 292 -9.39 -4.94 14.47
C PRO A 292 -10.25 -3.73 14.14
N MET A 293 -10.43 -3.46 12.85
CA MET A 293 -11.45 -2.54 12.35
C MET A 293 -12.80 -3.00 12.90
N LEU A 294 -13.35 -2.27 13.87
CA LEU A 294 -14.77 -2.33 14.19
C LEU A 294 -15.51 -1.61 13.05
N MET A 295 -15.74 -2.30 11.94
CA MET A 295 -16.77 -1.90 10.99
C MET A 295 -18.02 -2.70 11.30
N GLU A 296 -19.11 -1.97 11.54
CA GLU A 296 -20.46 -2.49 11.71
C GLU A 296 -20.82 -3.30 10.47
N CYS A 297 -20.72 -4.62 10.61
CA CYS A 297 -21.42 -5.54 9.74
C CYS A 297 -22.85 -5.55 10.27
N ASP A 298 -23.70 -4.69 9.70
CA ASP A 298 -25.13 -4.77 9.91
C ASP A 298 -25.59 -6.17 9.46
N ASN A 299 -25.96 -7.00 10.44
CA ASN A 299 -26.75 -8.21 10.23
C ASN A 299 -28.22 -7.84 10.04
#